data_AF-A0A8S0W909-F1
#
_entry.id   AF-A0A8S0W909-F1
#
_cell.length_a   1.000
_cell.length_b   1.000
_cell.length_c   1.000
_cell.angle_alpha   90.00
_cell.angle_beta   90.00
_cell.angle_gamma   90.00
#
_symmetry.space_group_name_H-M   'P 1'
#
loop_
_entity.id
_entity.type
_entity.pdbx_description
1 polymer ?
#
loop_
_entity_poly.entity_id
_entity_poly.type
_entity_poly.pdbx_seq_one_letter_code
_entity_poly.pdbx_strand_id
1 'polypeptide(L)'
;MPSSTAALYFSLVLSAVSVFAEKHTIRFDNRCGYGTPQLIQKGIILSRGEPFTSSGPFWAGVAYLQTGNCLLNGEGCTLVEMSLANPACPGCGSSADISLIPPLGFSVPTTFSYYGGCDGQGATCSSAKCRTAFFVPDDNHVQVQCQENDANLLITFCDGASGAASTSKVIAPVPTQPTPQPTANQIAATKTMSSAMPATATALGTNVPQCAQHGDRTQRRRSLSSLAHEHKRSRGRRAH
;
A
#
# COMPACT_ATOMS: atom_id res chain seq x y z
N MET A 1 -27.57 -71.67 -20.26
CA MET A 1 -27.92 -70.53 -19.40
C MET A 1 -26.71 -69.62 -19.31
N PRO A 2 -26.68 -68.45 -19.96
CA PRO A 2 -25.57 -67.52 -19.81
C PRO A 2 -25.83 -66.60 -18.61
N SER A 3 -24.95 -66.67 -17.62
CA SER A 3 -24.93 -65.75 -16.47
C SER A 3 -24.28 -64.44 -16.89
N SER A 4 -25.06 -63.37 -16.94
CA SER A 4 -24.58 -62.00 -17.16
C SER A 4 -24.14 -61.39 -15.83
N THR A 5 -22.83 -61.30 -15.60
CA THR A 5 -22.23 -60.49 -14.53
C THR A 5 -22.03 -59.06 -15.04
N ALA A 6 -22.93 -58.15 -14.66
CA ALA A 6 -22.79 -56.73 -14.92
C ALA A 6 -21.77 -56.12 -13.95
N ALA A 7 -20.58 -55.77 -14.43
CA ALA A 7 -19.58 -55.03 -13.69
C ALA A 7 -19.91 -53.53 -13.72
N LEU A 8 -20.36 -52.98 -12.58
CA LEU A 8 -20.55 -51.54 -12.40
C LEU A 8 -19.19 -50.88 -12.12
N TYR A 9 -18.65 -50.19 -13.13
CA TYR A 9 -17.48 -49.32 -12.99
C TYR A 9 -17.89 -47.99 -12.34
N PHE A 10 -17.55 -47.82 -11.07
CA PHE A 10 -17.71 -46.54 -10.37
C PHE A 10 -16.54 -45.62 -10.74
N SER A 11 -16.71 -44.75 -11.73
CA SER A 11 -15.71 -43.75 -12.12
C SER A 11 -15.71 -42.61 -11.09
N LEU A 12 -14.70 -42.57 -10.24
CA LEU A 12 -14.46 -41.50 -9.28
C LEU A 12 -13.92 -40.26 -10.03
N VAL A 13 -14.80 -39.32 -10.37
CA VAL A 13 -14.40 -38.02 -10.95
C VAL A 13 -13.89 -37.12 -9.83
N LEU A 14 -12.56 -36.99 -9.70
CA LEU A 14 -11.95 -35.95 -8.87
C LEU A 14 -12.06 -34.61 -9.60
N SER A 15 -13.10 -33.85 -9.29
CA SER A 15 -13.18 -32.44 -9.65
C SER A 15 -12.17 -31.65 -8.79
N ALA A 16 -11.09 -31.18 -9.41
CA ALA A 16 -10.16 -30.25 -8.80
C ALA A 16 -10.87 -28.91 -8.55
N VAL A 17 -11.16 -28.60 -7.29
CA VAL A 17 -11.63 -27.27 -6.88
C VAL A 17 -10.44 -26.32 -6.91
N SER A 18 -10.38 -25.44 -7.90
CA SER A 18 -9.41 -24.35 -7.92
C SER A 18 -9.81 -23.33 -6.85
N VAL A 19 -9.09 -23.32 -5.74
CA VAL A 19 -9.16 -22.21 -4.78
C VAL A 19 -8.39 -21.04 -5.39
N PHE A 20 -9.10 -20.01 -5.84
CA PHE A 20 -8.47 -18.72 -6.17
C PHE A 20 -8.01 -18.10 -4.85
N ALA A 21 -6.75 -18.33 -4.50
CA ALA A 21 -6.12 -17.67 -3.37
C ALA A 21 -5.84 -16.21 -3.76
N GLU A 22 -6.35 -15.29 -2.93
CA GLU A 22 -6.09 -13.86 -3.06
C GLU A 22 -4.60 -13.58 -3.12
N LYS A 23 -4.20 -12.70 -4.06
CA LYS A 23 -2.79 -12.36 -4.27
C LYS A 23 -2.62 -10.91 -4.69
N HIS A 24 -1.67 -10.24 -4.06
CA HIS A 24 -1.31 -8.86 -4.38
C HIS A 24 0.19 -8.72 -4.57
N THR A 25 0.60 -8.02 -5.62
CA THR A 25 2.01 -7.78 -5.95
C THR A 25 2.34 -6.30 -5.89
N ILE A 26 3.36 -5.94 -5.12
CA ILE A 26 3.88 -4.57 -5.05
C ILE A 26 5.19 -4.52 -5.82
N ARG A 27 5.32 -3.56 -6.73
CA ARG A 27 6.53 -3.32 -7.54
C ARG A 27 7.03 -1.90 -7.37
N PHE A 28 8.33 -1.75 -7.55
CA PHE A 28 9.01 -0.47 -7.48
C PHE A 28 9.66 -0.13 -8.82
N ASP A 29 9.54 1.13 -9.22
CA ASP A 29 10.29 1.73 -10.33
C ASP A 29 11.05 2.95 -9.78
N ASN A 30 12.34 2.78 -9.50
CA ASN A 30 13.18 3.84 -8.99
C ASN A 30 13.88 4.59 -10.14
N ARG A 31 13.28 5.68 -10.60
CA ARG A 31 13.84 6.54 -11.65
C ARG A 31 14.75 7.64 -11.12
N CYS A 32 14.99 7.69 -9.82
CA CYS A 32 15.85 8.71 -9.22
C CYS A 32 17.34 8.49 -9.54
N GLY A 33 17.74 7.25 -9.85
CA GLY A 33 19.15 6.87 -10.02
C GLY A 33 19.92 6.76 -8.70
N TYR A 34 19.24 6.91 -7.56
CA TYR A 34 19.80 6.77 -6.21
C TYR A 34 18.71 6.28 -5.25
N GLY A 35 19.13 5.94 -4.02
CA GLY A 35 18.25 5.46 -2.97
C GLY A 35 17.78 4.02 -3.18
N THR A 36 17.11 3.48 -2.17
CA THR A 36 16.63 2.09 -2.16
C THR A 36 15.18 2.07 -1.74
N PRO A 37 14.25 1.60 -2.60
CA PRO A 37 12.85 1.42 -2.18
C PRO A 37 12.77 0.53 -0.95
N GLN A 38 11.90 0.88 0.00
CA GLN A 38 11.58 0.05 1.15
C GLN A 38 10.10 -0.26 1.11
N LEU A 39 9.76 -1.54 1.32
CA LEU A 39 8.41 -1.96 1.68
C LEU A 39 8.43 -2.44 3.13
N ILE A 40 7.56 -1.91 3.96
CA ILE A 40 7.52 -2.20 5.39
C ILE A 40 6.11 -2.54 5.81
N GLN A 41 6.00 -3.52 6.70
CA GLN A 41 4.75 -3.87 7.36
C GLN A 41 5.08 -4.26 8.80
N LYS A 42 4.33 -3.72 9.78
CA LYS A 42 4.51 -4.02 11.20
C LYS A 42 5.97 -3.83 11.68
N GLY A 43 6.65 -2.79 11.16
CA GLY A 43 8.04 -2.47 11.50
C GLY A 43 9.09 -3.43 10.91
N ILE A 44 8.71 -4.32 9.99
CA ILE A 44 9.62 -5.26 9.33
C ILE A 44 9.79 -4.85 7.87
N ILE A 45 11.03 -4.77 7.40
CA ILE A 45 11.35 -4.58 5.98
C ILE A 45 11.05 -5.88 5.23
N LEU A 46 10.05 -5.84 4.35
CA LEU A 46 9.61 -6.95 3.50
C LEU A 46 10.29 -6.95 2.13
N SER A 47 10.64 -5.76 1.60
CA SER A 47 11.37 -5.62 0.34
C SER A 47 12.31 -4.42 0.36
N ARG A 48 13.41 -4.53 -0.39
CA ARG A 48 14.39 -3.48 -0.66
C ARG A 48 14.41 -3.04 -2.14
N GLY A 49 13.28 -3.17 -2.84
CA GLY A 49 13.13 -2.81 -4.26
C GLY A 49 12.69 -3.97 -5.16
N GLU A 50 12.89 -5.21 -4.71
CA GLU A 50 12.37 -6.37 -5.44
C GLU A 50 10.83 -6.44 -5.36
N PRO A 51 10.16 -7.00 -6.38
CA PRO A 51 8.74 -7.27 -6.31
C PRO A 51 8.38 -8.09 -5.07
N PHE A 52 7.42 -7.61 -4.29
CA PHE A 52 6.86 -8.34 -3.15
C PHE A 52 5.49 -8.89 -3.52
N THR A 53 5.21 -10.14 -3.15
CA THR A 53 3.91 -10.77 -3.34
C THR A 53 3.36 -11.23 -2.00
N SER A 54 2.14 -10.80 -1.68
CA SER A 54 1.34 -11.36 -0.58
C SER A 54 0.43 -12.46 -1.11
N SER A 55 0.35 -13.58 -0.39
CA SER A 55 -0.59 -14.69 -0.65
C SER A 55 -1.85 -14.54 0.22
N GLY A 56 -2.48 -13.37 0.14
CA GLY A 56 -3.67 -12.97 0.89
C GLY A 56 -3.70 -11.46 1.11
N PRO A 57 -4.66 -10.97 1.92
CA PRO A 57 -4.78 -9.55 2.22
C PRO A 57 -3.49 -8.96 2.79
N PHE A 58 -3.11 -7.78 2.31
CA PHE A 58 -1.93 -7.04 2.75
C PHE A 58 -2.36 -5.72 3.41
N TRP A 59 -2.39 -5.69 4.73
CA TRP A 59 -2.90 -4.54 5.50
C TRP A 59 -1.80 -3.61 6.02
N ALA A 60 -2.07 -2.31 6.02
CA ALA A 60 -1.24 -1.28 6.65
C ALA A 60 0.25 -1.39 6.27
N GLY A 61 0.50 -1.59 4.98
CA GLY A 61 1.85 -1.53 4.43
C GLY A 61 2.24 -0.09 4.14
N VAL A 62 3.52 0.21 4.28
CA VAL A 62 4.08 1.51 3.92
C VAL A 62 5.28 1.33 3.01
N ALA A 63 5.44 2.26 2.07
CA ALA A 63 6.59 2.26 1.19
C ALA A 63 7.16 3.66 0.97
N TYR A 64 8.47 3.77 0.83
CA TYR A 64 9.18 5.01 0.56
C TYR A 64 10.53 4.71 -0.10
N LEU A 65 11.19 5.75 -0.62
CA LEU A 65 12.56 5.65 -1.11
C LEU A 65 13.53 6.03 0.00
N GLN A 66 14.33 5.09 0.49
CA GLN A 66 15.38 5.36 1.47
C GLN A 66 16.54 6.11 0.81
N THR A 67 16.76 7.36 1.21
CA THR A 67 17.82 8.25 0.69
C THR A 67 18.91 8.56 1.72
N GLY A 68 18.83 7.97 2.92
CA GLY A 68 19.76 8.14 4.04
C GLY A 68 19.13 8.84 5.24
N ASN A 69 18.05 9.61 5.04
CA ASN A 69 17.41 10.42 6.08
C ASN A 69 16.05 9.87 6.54
N CYS A 70 15.50 8.85 5.87
CA CYS A 70 14.22 8.28 6.29
C CYS A 70 14.44 7.37 7.50
N LEU A 71 13.61 7.53 8.53
CA LEU A 71 13.56 6.53 9.60
C LEU A 71 12.78 5.29 9.16
N LEU A 72 12.73 4.27 10.01
CA LEU A 72 12.19 2.96 9.66
C LEU A 72 10.75 3.06 9.15
N ASN A 73 9.87 3.85 9.75
CA ASN A 73 8.47 3.94 9.30
C ASN A 73 8.27 5.06 8.26
N GLY A 74 9.35 5.53 7.63
CA GLY A 74 9.32 6.55 6.59
C GLY A 74 9.26 7.98 7.13
N GLU A 75 9.47 8.20 8.43
CA GLU A 75 9.57 9.55 8.98
C GLU A 75 10.65 10.36 8.25
N GLY A 76 10.32 11.60 7.88
CA GLY A 76 11.13 12.46 7.02
C GLY A 76 11.04 12.19 5.51
N CYS A 77 10.20 11.25 5.07
CA CYS A 77 10.12 10.83 3.67
C CYS A 77 8.69 10.73 3.12
N THR A 78 8.59 10.81 1.79
CA THR A 78 7.31 10.69 1.08
C THR A 78 6.86 9.25 1.17
N LEU A 79 5.74 9.04 1.85
CA LEU A 79 5.23 7.73 2.19
C LEU A 79 4.06 7.38 1.27
N VAL A 80 4.04 6.15 0.74
CA VAL A 80 2.84 5.53 0.18
C VAL A 80 2.28 4.59 1.24
N GLU A 81 1.06 4.84 1.70
CA GLU A 81 0.32 3.95 2.59
C GLU A 81 -0.60 3.06 1.74
N MET A 82 -0.72 1.78 2.09
CA MET A 82 -1.53 0.85 1.30
C MET A 82 -2.17 -0.25 2.15
N SER A 83 -3.37 -0.65 1.72
CA SER A 83 -4.06 -1.86 2.12
C SER A 83 -4.59 -2.54 0.88
N LEU A 84 -4.11 -3.75 0.57
CA LEU A 84 -4.51 -4.50 -0.62
C LEU A 84 -5.35 -5.69 -0.19
N ALA A 85 -6.60 -5.72 -0.64
CA ALA A 85 -7.52 -6.80 -0.37
C ALA A 85 -8.56 -6.96 -1.48
N ASN A 86 -9.06 -8.19 -1.64
CA ASN A 86 -10.24 -8.44 -2.46
C ASN A 86 -11.49 -7.82 -1.81
N PRO A 87 -12.34 -7.08 -2.56
CA PRO A 87 -13.52 -6.43 -1.99
C PRO A 87 -14.54 -7.44 -1.45
N ALA A 88 -14.81 -7.38 -0.15
CA ALA A 88 -15.90 -8.12 0.50
C ALA A 88 -17.22 -7.34 0.57
N CYS A 89 -17.17 -6.03 0.32
CA CYS A 89 -18.30 -5.10 0.26
C CYS A 89 -17.94 -3.88 -0.58
N PRO A 90 -18.94 -3.09 -1.05
CA PRO A 90 -18.66 -1.82 -1.71
C PRO A 90 -17.83 -0.89 -0.82
N GLY A 91 -16.65 -0.48 -1.31
CA GLY A 91 -15.72 0.39 -0.59
C GLY A 91 -14.72 -0.35 0.30
N CYS A 92 -14.75 -1.68 0.32
CA CYS A 92 -13.93 -2.52 1.21
C CYS A 92 -12.76 -3.20 0.50
N GLY A 93 -12.56 -2.93 -0.80
CA GLY A 93 -11.42 -3.41 -1.57
C GLY A 93 -10.09 -2.73 -1.21
N SER A 94 -9.16 -2.76 -2.15
CA SER A 94 -7.82 -2.20 -1.97
C SER A 94 -7.88 -0.67 -1.88
N SER A 95 -6.99 -0.08 -1.10
CA SER A 95 -6.81 1.37 -0.99
C SER A 95 -5.32 1.73 -0.86
N ALA A 96 -4.95 2.88 -1.42
CA ALA A 96 -3.62 3.43 -1.29
C ALA A 96 -3.68 4.96 -1.33
N ASP A 97 -2.70 5.59 -0.71
CA ASP A 97 -2.56 7.04 -0.67
C ASP A 97 -1.10 7.46 -0.48
N ILE A 98 -0.83 8.75 -0.69
CA ILE A 98 0.46 9.37 -0.38
C ILE A 98 0.26 10.21 0.89
N SER A 99 1.18 10.09 1.84
CA SER A 99 1.08 10.77 3.13
C SER A 99 2.30 11.63 3.39
N LEU A 100 2.02 12.89 3.75
CA LEU A 100 2.97 13.92 4.17
C LEU A 100 2.56 14.52 5.53
N ILE A 101 1.72 13.80 6.30
CA ILE A 101 1.34 14.19 7.66
C ILE A 101 2.59 14.11 8.55
N PRO A 102 3.00 15.20 9.24
CA PRO A 102 4.15 15.15 10.15
C PRO A 102 4.06 13.99 11.15
N PRO A 103 5.15 13.23 11.38
CA PRO A 103 6.55 13.51 11.03
C PRO A 103 7.00 13.05 9.63
N LEU A 104 6.08 12.63 8.76
CA LEU A 104 6.37 12.38 7.34
C LEU A 104 6.68 13.71 6.63
N GLY A 105 7.33 13.64 5.48
CA GLY A 105 7.75 14.84 4.76
C GLY A 105 8.08 14.57 3.30
N PHE A 106 8.18 15.62 2.49
CA PHE A 106 8.52 15.42 1.09
C PHE A 106 10.02 15.10 0.94
N SER A 107 10.36 13.99 0.30
CA SER A 107 11.76 13.59 0.02
C SER A 107 12.03 13.49 -1.48
N VAL A 108 11.18 12.79 -2.23
CA VAL A 108 11.26 12.66 -3.69
C VAL A 108 9.86 12.67 -4.31
N PRO A 109 9.74 13.09 -5.58
CA PRO A 109 8.50 12.87 -6.33
C PRO A 109 8.11 11.40 -6.28
N THR A 110 6.86 11.11 -5.92
CA THR A 110 6.37 9.74 -5.79
C THR A 110 5.01 9.61 -6.48
N THR A 111 4.86 8.57 -7.28
CA THR A 111 3.61 8.15 -7.90
C THR A 111 3.30 6.73 -7.47
N PHE A 112 2.04 6.41 -7.25
CA PHE A 112 1.59 5.02 -7.28
C PHE A 112 0.48 4.84 -8.31
N SER A 113 0.35 3.63 -8.83
CA SER A 113 -0.75 3.24 -9.72
C SER A 113 -1.11 1.78 -9.52
N TYR A 114 -2.39 1.44 -9.62
CA TYR A 114 -2.83 0.05 -9.63
C TYR A 114 -2.54 -0.61 -10.99
N TYR A 115 -2.32 -1.92 -10.95
CA TYR A 115 -2.26 -2.78 -12.14
C TYR A 115 -2.81 -4.19 -11.86
N GLY A 116 -3.23 -4.92 -12.90
CA GLY A 116 -3.93 -6.19 -12.73
C GLY A 116 -5.27 -6.04 -12.02
N GLY A 117 -5.84 -4.83 -12.06
CA GLY A 117 -7.08 -4.41 -11.41
C GLY A 117 -7.07 -2.89 -11.21
N CYS A 118 -8.13 -2.19 -11.64
CA CYS A 118 -8.19 -0.71 -11.62
C CYS A 118 -7.01 -0.02 -12.32
N ASP A 119 -6.53 -0.60 -13.42
CA ASP A 119 -5.28 -0.22 -14.07
C ASP A 119 -5.13 1.28 -14.32
N GLY A 120 -4.01 1.85 -13.89
CA GLY A 120 -3.67 3.26 -14.06
C GLY A 120 -4.34 4.22 -13.07
N GLN A 121 -5.29 3.75 -12.24
CA GLN A 121 -5.79 4.56 -11.13
C GLN A 121 -4.70 4.72 -10.07
N GLY A 122 -4.53 5.94 -9.55
CA GLY A 122 -3.48 6.24 -8.58
C GLY A 122 -3.35 7.72 -8.29
N ALA A 123 -2.24 8.09 -7.66
CA ALA A 123 -1.93 9.48 -7.31
C ALA A 123 -0.45 9.80 -7.52
N THR A 124 -0.16 11.07 -7.78
CA THR A 124 1.20 11.59 -7.99
C THR A 124 1.44 12.81 -7.11
N CYS A 125 2.44 12.72 -6.24
CA CYS A 125 2.94 13.85 -5.47
C CYS A 125 4.32 14.26 -5.98
N SER A 126 4.38 15.34 -6.77
CA SER A 126 5.63 15.85 -7.37
C SER A 126 6.34 16.93 -6.56
N SER A 127 5.75 17.39 -5.47
CA SER A 127 6.32 18.43 -4.59
C SER A 127 5.74 18.35 -3.19
N ALA A 128 6.38 19.04 -2.23
CA ALA A 128 5.93 19.15 -0.85
C ALA A 128 4.55 19.80 -0.65
N LYS A 129 3.92 20.33 -1.71
CA LYS A 129 2.60 20.98 -1.69
C LYS A 129 1.63 20.33 -2.68
N CYS A 130 1.88 19.09 -3.08
CA CYS A 130 0.99 18.35 -3.97
C CYS A 130 -0.42 18.27 -3.36
N ARG A 131 -1.48 18.24 -4.17
CA ARG A 131 -2.87 18.20 -3.68
C ARG A 131 -3.42 16.79 -3.49
N THR A 132 -2.61 15.79 -3.80
CA THR A 132 -3.01 14.38 -3.83
C THR A 132 -2.36 13.60 -2.69
N ALA A 133 -1.92 14.28 -1.64
CA ALA A 133 -1.35 13.67 -0.46
C ALA A 133 -2.10 14.13 0.79
N PHE A 134 -2.10 13.29 1.82
CA PHE A 134 -2.58 13.65 3.14
C PHE A 134 -1.58 14.62 3.79
N PHE A 135 -2.07 15.75 4.30
CA PHE A 135 -1.32 16.66 5.17
C PHE A 135 -1.90 16.71 6.58
N VAL A 136 -3.17 16.32 6.71
CA VAL A 136 -3.85 16.09 7.99
C VAL A 136 -4.65 14.78 7.93
N PRO A 137 -4.95 14.14 9.09
CA PRO A 137 -5.64 12.84 9.12
C PRO A 137 -6.99 12.78 8.40
N ASP A 138 -7.68 13.91 8.27
CA ASP A 138 -9.02 13.97 7.68
C ASP A 138 -9.03 14.22 6.16
N ASP A 139 -7.87 14.22 5.48
CA ASP A 139 -7.75 14.39 4.02
C ASP A 139 -8.21 13.16 3.20
N ASN A 140 -9.25 12.46 3.66
CA ASN A 140 -9.72 11.18 3.11
C ASN A 140 -10.08 11.19 1.60
N HIS A 141 -10.26 12.37 1.01
CA HIS A 141 -10.57 12.57 -0.41
C HIS A 141 -9.38 12.29 -1.34
N VAL A 142 -8.15 12.19 -0.83
CA VAL A 142 -6.95 11.89 -1.64
C VAL A 142 -6.62 10.39 -1.67
N GLN A 143 -7.35 9.56 -0.93
CA GLN A 143 -7.22 8.12 -0.97
C GLN A 143 -7.82 7.54 -2.25
N VAL A 144 -7.08 6.66 -2.92
CA VAL A 144 -7.50 6.02 -4.15
C VAL A 144 -7.88 4.57 -3.86
N GLN A 145 -9.16 4.27 -4.06
CA GLN A 145 -9.72 2.92 -3.87
C GLN A 145 -9.73 2.12 -5.17
N CYS A 146 -9.56 0.82 -5.04
CA CYS A 146 -9.79 -0.16 -6.10
C CYS A 146 -10.74 -1.26 -5.60
N GLN A 147 -11.80 -1.50 -6.36
CA GLN A 147 -12.83 -2.51 -6.03
C GLN A 147 -12.76 -3.72 -6.98
N GLU A 148 -11.55 -4.07 -7.42
CA GLU A 148 -11.27 -5.27 -8.22
C GLU A 148 -10.46 -6.27 -7.39
N ASN A 149 -10.60 -7.56 -7.72
CA ASN A 149 -9.83 -8.62 -7.09
C ASN A 149 -8.37 -8.58 -7.56
N ASP A 150 -7.47 -8.99 -6.67
CA ASP A 150 -6.05 -9.22 -6.93
C ASP A 150 -5.33 -8.00 -7.52
N ALA A 151 -5.82 -6.81 -7.16
CA ALA A 151 -5.26 -5.52 -7.56
C ALA A 151 -3.82 -5.39 -7.03
N ASN A 152 -2.91 -5.04 -7.92
CA ASN A 152 -1.48 -4.91 -7.63
C ASN A 152 -1.09 -3.43 -7.62
N LEU A 153 0.07 -3.10 -7.06
CA LEU A 153 0.50 -1.71 -6.90
C LEU A 153 1.90 -1.49 -7.50
N LEU A 154 2.03 -0.52 -8.40
CA LEU A 154 3.30 -0.04 -8.91
C LEU A 154 3.61 1.32 -8.26
N ILE A 155 4.73 1.41 -7.56
CA ILE A 155 5.21 2.65 -6.95
C ILE A 155 6.42 3.14 -7.73
N THR A 156 6.31 4.34 -8.30
CA THR A 156 7.36 4.98 -9.09
C THR A 156 7.93 6.17 -8.34
N PHE A 157 9.25 6.21 -8.17
CA PHE A 157 9.97 7.34 -7.60
C PHE A 157 10.60 8.17 -8.70
N CYS A 158 10.60 9.49 -8.53
CA CYS A 158 11.14 10.46 -9.48
C CYS A 158 10.51 10.40 -10.88
N ASP A 159 9.20 10.12 -10.95
CA ASP A 159 8.49 10.19 -12.21
C ASP A 159 8.47 11.63 -12.75
N GLY A 160 9.03 11.85 -13.94
CA GLY A 160 9.21 13.18 -14.53
C GLY A 160 10.44 13.99 -14.05
N ALA A 161 11.32 13.43 -13.20
CA ALA A 161 12.53 14.12 -12.74
C ALA A 161 13.67 14.19 -13.78
N SER A 162 13.43 13.75 -15.02
CA SER A 162 14.39 13.77 -16.14
C SER A 162 14.91 15.18 -16.50
N GLY A 163 14.42 16.25 -15.87
CA GLY A 163 14.87 17.63 -16.08
C GLY A 163 15.74 18.24 -14.98
N ALA A 164 15.97 17.54 -13.86
CA ALA A 164 16.83 18.03 -12.78
C ALA A 164 17.90 17.00 -12.43
N ALA A 165 18.61 16.53 -13.46
CA ALA A 165 20.03 16.28 -13.28
C ALA A 165 20.64 17.61 -12.83
N SER A 166 20.65 17.85 -11.52
CA SER A 166 21.64 18.70 -10.90
C SER A 166 22.97 18.19 -11.42
N THR A 167 23.50 18.88 -12.42
CA THR A 167 24.92 18.90 -12.73
C THR A 167 25.63 19.35 -11.45
N SER A 168 25.78 18.43 -10.50
CA SER A 168 26.92 18.41 -9.62
C SER A 168 28.10 18.29 -10.56
N LYS A 169 28.61 19.45 -10.95
CA LYS A 169 29.90 19.63 -11.59
C LYS A 169 30.86 18.82 -10.72
N VAL A 170 31.24 17.65 -11.21
CA VAL A 170 32.26 16.81 -10.60
C VAL A 170 33.50 17.68 -10.58
N ILE A 171 33.77 18.31 -9.44
CA ILE A 171 35.04 18.94 -9.18
C ILE A 171 36.02 17.78 -9.18
N ALA A 172 36.95 17.82 -10.15
CA ALA A 172 37.98 16.82 -10.31
C ALA A 172 38.67 16.58 -8.94
N PRO A 173 39.00 15.32 -8.62
CA PRO A 173 39.65 14.99 -7.35
C PRO A 173 40.96 15.77 -7.23
N VAL A 174 41.07 16.57 -6.18
CA VAL A 174 42.34 17.14 -5.72
C VAL A 174 43.24 15.95 -5.34
N PRO A 175 44.51 15.92 -5.76
CA PRO A 175 45.43 14.87 -5.34
C PRO A 175 45.80 15.08 -3.87
N THR A 176 45.22 14.26 -2.99
CA THR A 176 45.55 14.28 -1.55
C THR A 176 46.81 13.47 -1.29
N GLN A 177 47.78 14.14 -0.70
CA GLN A 177 49.06 13.66 -0.21
C GLN A 177 48.89 12.52 0.83
N PRO A 178 49.79 11.52 0.88
CA PRO A 178 49.66 10.37 1.77
C PRO A 178 49.83 10.76 3.24
N THR A 179 48.83 10.44 4.06
CA THR A 179 48.86 10.61 5.52
C THR A 179 49.12 9.25 6.19
N PRO A 180 49.98 9.16 7.21
CA PRO A 180 50.46 7.88 7.75
C PRO A 180 49.41 7.09 8.53
N GLN A 181 49.52 5.78 8.37
CA GLN A 181 48.74 4.70 8.94
C GLN A 181 48.96 4.57 10.47
N PRO A 182 47.90 4.56 11.31
CA PRO A 182 48.01 4.13 12.68
C PRO A 182 47.71 2.63 12.85
N THR A 183 48.47 2.07 13.78
CA THR A 183 48.70 0.68 14.16
C THR A 183 47.44 -0.03 14.67
N ALA A 184 47.32 -1.30 14.31
CA ALA A 184 46.30 -2.22 14.79
C ALA A 184 46.42 -2.47 16.30
N ASN A 185 45.32 -2.31 17.04
CA ASN A 185 45.15 -2.91 18.36
C ASN A 185 43.94 -3.85 18.32
N GLN A 186 44.23 -5.14 18.48
CA GLN A 186 43.26 -6.20 18.71
C GLN A 186 42.76 -6.09 20.15
N ILE A 187 41.44 -6.08 20.36
CA ILE A 187 40.84 -6.32 21.67
C ILE A 187 39.85 -7.48 21.54
N ALA A 188 40.00 -8.38 22.52
CA ALA A 188 39.51 -9.74 22.57
C ALA A 188 37.99 -9.88 22.64
N ALA A 189 37.54 -11.05 22.17
CA ALA A 189 36.19 -11.56 22.27
C ALA A 189 35.80 -11.86 23.72
N THR A 190 34.71 -11.25 24.18
CA THR A 190 34.04 -11.64 25.42
C THR A 190 32.82 -12.49 25.07
N LYS A 191 32.86 -13.76 25.47
CA LYS A 191 31.73 -14.70 25.43
C LYS A 191 30.69 -14.25 26.44
N THR A 192 29.49 -13.87 25.99
CA THR A 192 28.34 -13.66 26.87
C THR A 192 27.47 -14.90 26.88
N MET A 193 27.14 -15.32 28.10
CA MET A 193 26.49 -16.58 28.43
C MET A 193 25.01 -16.63 28.02
N SER A 194 24.63 -17.86 27.66
CA SER A 194 23.29 -18.35 27.44
C SER A 194 22.45 -18.29 28.72
N SER A 195 21.26 -17.68 28.67
CA SER A 195 20.20 -17.88 29.66
C SER A 195 18.91 -18.29 28.93
N ALA A 196 18.61 -19.58 29.04
CA ALA A 196 17.34 -20.16 28.62
C ALA A 196 16.22 -19.68 29.56
N MET A 197 15.13 -19.18 28.99
CA MET A 197 13.87 -18.96 29.71
C MET A 197 12.89 -20.10 29.41
N PRO A 198 12.12 -20.57 30.42
CA PRO A 198 11.11 -21.60 30.24
C PRO A 198 9.86 -21.04 29.55
N ALA A 199 9.30 -21.84 28.64
CA ALA A 199 8.02 -21.60 28.00
C ALA A 199 6.88 -21.88 28.99
N THR A 200 6.08 -20.86 29.31
CA THR A 200 4.78 -21.02 29.97
C THR A 200 3.69 -20.93 28.92
N ALA A 201 3.09 -22.07 28.59
CA ALA A 201 1.91 -22.15 27.76
C ALA A 201 0.68 -21.75 28.58
N THR A 202 0.06 -20.61 28.25
CA THR A 202 -1.28 -20.26 28.72
C THR A 202 -2.22 -20.24 27.52
N ALA A 203 -3.01 -21.31 27.40
CA ALA A 203 -4.17 -21.36 26.53
C ALA A 203 -5.33 -20.62 27.22
N LEU A 204 -5.93 -19.61 26.57
CA LEU A 204 -7.32 -19.18 26.80
C LEU A 204 -7.70 -18.05 25.82
N GLY A 205 -8.81 -18.25 25.09
CA GLY A 205 -9.60 -17.15 24.54
C GLY A 205 -9.69 -17.08 23.02
N THR A 206 -10.45 -17.99 22.41
CA THR A 206 -11.12 -17.73 21.13
C THR A 206 -12.13 -16.59 21.30
N ASN A 207 -11.74 -15.36 20.91
CA ASN A 207 -12.68 -14.30 20.63
C ASN A 207 -12.55 -13.92 19.16
N VAL A 208 -13.40 -14.54 18.34
CA VAL A 208 -13.70 -14.11 16.98
C VAL A 208 -14.45 -12.78 17.11
N PRO A 209 -13.97 -11.66 16.55
CA PRO A 209 -14.80 -10.48 16.41
C PRO A 209 -15.85 -10.80 15.35
N GLN A 210 -17.06 -11.06 15.83
CA GLN A 210 -18.25 -11.17 15.03
C GLN A 210 -18.50 -9.78 14.41
N CYS A 211 -18.14 -9.61 13.14
CA CYS A 211 -18.60 -8.47 12.35
C CYS A 211 -20.13 -8.50 12.40
N ALA A 212 -20.69 -7.57 13.16
CA ALA A 212 -22.12 -7.36 13.25
C ALA A 212 -22.65 -7.12 11.84
N GLN A 213 -23.39 -8.10 11.33
CA GLN A 213 -24.31 -7.89 10.22
C GLN A 213 -25.35 -6.89 10.71
N HIS A 214 -25.13 -5.62 10.38
CA HIS A 214 -26.13 -4.59 10.56
C HIS A 214 -27.24 -4.89 9.57
N GLY A 215 -28.31 -5.46 10.10
CA GLY A 215 -29.51 -5.85 9.38
C GLY A 215 -30.04 -4.69 8.55
N ASP A 216 -30.25 -5.04 7.28
CA ASP A 216 -31.25 -4.51 6.38
C ASP A 216 -32.49 -3.97 7.12
N ARG A 217 -32.63 -2.64 7.12
CA ARG A 217 -33.84 -1.95 7.58
C ARG A 217 -34.53 -1.32 6.38
N THR A 218 -34.94 -2.18 5.45
CA THR A 218 -35.94 -1.83 4.44
C THR A 218 -37.32 -1.71 5.11
N GLN A 219 -38.10 -0.73 4.65
CA GLN A 219 -39.52 -0.43 4.95
C GLN A 219 -39.86 0.45 6.17
N ARG A 220 -39.91 1.76 5.94
CA ARG A 220 -41.15 2.58 5.94
C ARG A 220 -40.81 4.06 5.91
N ARG A 221 -40.78 4.66 4.72
CA ARG A 221 -41.20 6.06 4.56
C ARG A 221 -42.17 6.15 3.39
N ARG A 222 -43.45 6.04 3.74
CA ARG A 222 -44.55 6.53 2.92
C ARG A 222 -44.37 8.05 2.75
N SER A 223 -44.34 8.47 1.49
CA SER A 223 -45.15 9.56 0.94
C SER A 223 -45.55 10.69 1.91
N LEU A 224 -44.85 11.82 1.81
CA LEU A 224 -45.39 13.18 1.97
C LEU A 224 -44.70 14.03 0.89
N SER A 225 -45.35 14.19 -0.26
CA SER A 225 -45.97 15.47 -0.69
C SER A 225 -44.94 16.60 -0.84
N SER A 226 -44.45 16.87 -2.05
CA SER A 226 -45.05 17.88 -2.95
C SER A 226 -45.24 19.23 -2.25
N LEU A 227 -44.21 20.07 -2.24
CA LEU A 227 -44.29 21.55 -2.17
C LEU A 227 -42.88 22.13 -2.11
N ALA A 228 -42.27 22.43 -3.27
CA ALA A 228 -41.26 23.50 -3.42
C ALA A 228 -40.70 23.52 -4.85
N HIS A 229 -41.52 23.79 -5.86
CA HIS A 229 -41.00 24.16 -7.18
C HIS A 229 -41.99 25.02 -7.95
N GLU A 230 -42.25 26.24 -7.47
CA GLU A 230 -42.67 27.33 -8.37
C GLU A 230 -42.45 28.70 -7.74
N HIS A 231 -41.27 29.31 -7.95
CA HIS A 231 -41.13 30.75 -7.80
C HIS A 231 -39.93 31.30 -8.58
N LYS A 232 -39.99 31.24 -9.92
CA LYS A 232 -39.07 32.04 -10.75
C LYS A 232 -39.64 32.31 -12.15
N ARG A 233 -40.67 33.15 -12.24
CA ARG A 233 -41.02 33.88 -13.47
C ARG A 233 -42.03 34.98 -13.18
N SER A 234 -41.55 36.20 -12.92
CA SER A 234 -42.25 37.45 -13.22
C SER A 234 -41.43 38.62 -12.67
N ARG A 235 -40.76 39.36 -13.57
CA ARG A 235 -40.64 40.83 -13.60
C ARG A 235 -39.55 41.23 -14.58
N GLY A 236 -39.97 41.58 -15.79
CA GLY A 236 -39.12 42.12 -16.84
C GLY A 236 -39.98 42.62 -17.99
N ARG A 237 -40.72 43.71 -17.77
CA ARG A 237 -41.32 44.55 -18.84
C ARG A 237 -41.78 45.90 -18.30
N ARG A 238 -41.53 46.96 -19.09
CA ARG A 238 -41.64 48.43 -18.88
C ARG A 238 -40.35 49.06 -18.36
N ALA A 239 -39.77 50.08 -18.97
CA ALA A 239 -40.17 50.93 -20.09
C ALA A 239 -38.91 51.55 -20.74
N HIS A 240 -38.90 51.70 -22.06
CA HIS A 240 -38.50 52.88 -22.86
C HIS A 240 -38.60 52.53 -24.34
#